data_AF-A0A4D8XPE0-F1
#
_entry.id   AF-A0A4D8XPE0-F1
#
_cell.length_a   1.000
_cell.length_b   1.000
_cell.length_c   1.000
_cell.angle_alpha   90.00
_cell.angle_beta   90.00
_cell.angle_gamma   90.00
#
_symmetry.space_group_name_H-M   'P 1'
#
loop_
_entity.id
_entity.type
_entity.pdbx_description
1 polymer ?
#
loop_
_entity_poly.entity_id
_entity_poly.type
_entity_poly.pdbx_seq_one_letter_code
_entity_poly.pdbx_strand_id
1 'polypeptide(L)'
;MVESKRGNSKSKSEEASLDRSSLVFHKRPLLTAWRLLQAIGGFLSDSVGYLSTHPVTLFVIVPVLVIWTTARFFEGPHVVLQDDVQHHLLFVLWWVGLGVLSSVGLGTGMHSGLLFLFPHLYFISTTAEVCHSLAFDPSTNMWSGLLNPGDTFPCLEGGSVVTFWGLVLKGMPACLLWGLGTAIGELPPYATSYAARQAASQLAAEELEAAFQSQLGISD
;
A
#
# COMPACT_ATOMS: atom_id res chain seq x y z
N MET A 1 -1.56 -9.23 48.70
CA MET A 1 -0.81 -9.77 47.53
C MET A 1 -1.29 -9.18 46.19
N VAL A 2 -2.56 -8.80 46.07
CA VAL A 2 -3.16 -8.17 44.87
C VAL A 2 -2.63 -6.74 44.62
N GLU A 3 -2.39 -5.93 45.66
CA GLU A 3 -1.84 -4.57 45.53
C GLU A 3 -0.42 -4.52 44.94
N SER A 4 0.42 -5.52 45.23
CA SER A 4 1.78 -5.59 44.71
C SER A 4 1.83 -5.87 43.20
N LYS A 5 0.90 -6.69 42.67
CA LYS A 5 0.76 -6.89 41.21
C LYS A 5 0.22 -5.64 40.51
N ARG A 6 -0.68 -4.89 41.15
CA ARG A 6 -1.27 -3.66 40.62
C ARG A 6 -0.24 -2.53 40.48
N GLY A 7 0.70 -2.41 41.43
CA GLY A 7 1.80 -1.47 41.37
C GLY A 7 2.81 -1.76 40.25
N ASN A 8 3.15 -3.03 40.03
CA ASN A 8 4.11 -3.45 39.00
C ASN A 8 3.56 -3.34 37.56
N SER A 9 2.24 -3.47 37.39
CA SER A 9 1.56 -3.23 36.11
C SER A 9 1.48 -1.73 35.78
N LYS A 10 1.16 -0.88 36.78
CA LYS A 10 1.13 0.57 36.60
C LYS A 10 2.51 1.16 36.30
N SER A 11 3.57 0.73 37.00
CA SER A 11 4.92 1.25 36.75
C SER A 11 5.46 0.89 35.37
N LYS A 12 5.19 -0.35 34.89
CA LYS A 12 5.56 -0.77 33.53
C LYS A 12 4.77 -0.04 32.45
N SER A 13 3.51 0.26 32.69
CA SER A 13 2.67 1.07 31.80
C SER A 13 3.17 2.52 31.73
N GLU A 14 3.56 3.11 32.86
CA GLU A 14 4.16 4.44 32.92
C GLU A 14 5.52 4.49 32.20
N GLU A 15 6.42 3.54 32.44
CA GLU A 15 7.71 3.43 31.74
C GLU A 15 7.51 3.26 30.22
N ALA A 16 6.57 2.41 29.80
CA ALA A 16 6.26 2.23 28.37
C ALA A 16 5.68 3.50 27.74
N SER A 17 4.87 4.28 28.47
CA SER A 17 4.30 5.56 27.98
C SER A 17 5.35 6.67 27.89
N LEU A 18 6.31 6.72 28.82
CA LEU A 18 7.43 7.65 28.80
C LEU A 18 8.37 7.34 27.63
N ASP A 19 8.67 6.07 27.39
CA ASP A 19 9.51 5.65 26.27
C ASP A 19 8.84 5.97 24.92
N ARG A 20 7.50 5.79 24.84
CA ARG A 20 6.65 6.16 23.69
C ARG A 20 6.61 7.66 23.43
N SER A 21 6.68 8.50 24.47
CA SER A 21 6.73 9.96 24.34
C SER A 21 8.09 10.48 23.82
N SER A 22 9.16 9.68 23.95
CA SER A 22 10.50 10.00 23.46
C SER A 22 10.69 9.69 21.96
N LEU A 23 9.83 8.83 21.39
CA LEU A 23 9.80 8.43 19.99
C LEU A 23 9.09 9.48 19.13
N VAL A 24 9.63 10.70 19.13
CA VAL A 24 9.22 11.74 18.19
C VAL A 24 10.15 11.65 16.98
N PHE A 25 9.58 11.53 15.78
CA PHE A 25 10.32 11.39 14.51
C PHE A 25 11.47 12.40 14.36
N HIS A 26 11.26 13.63 14.81
CA HIS A 26 12.23 14.72 14.73
C HIS A 26 13.43 14.57 15.68
N LYS A 27 13.33 13.78 16.75
CA LYS A 27 14.42 13.62 17.72
C LYS A 27 15.39 12.51 17.35
N ARG A 28 14.93 11.45 16.65
CA ARG A 28 15.76 10.27 16.28
C ARG A 28 15.31 9.60 14.96
N PRO A 29 15.44 10.26 13.79
CA PRO A 29 14.83 9.81 12.52
C PRO A 29 15.30 8.42 12.07
N LEU A 30 16.60 8.13 12.20
CA LEU A 30 17.19 6.84 11.81
C LEU A 30 16.74 5.69 12.71
N LEU A 31 16.57 5.94 14.01
CA LEU A 31 16.12 4.92 14.96
C LEU A 31 14.64 4.59 14.75
N THR A 32 13.81 5.61 14.47
CA THR A 32 12.41 5.38 14.08
C THR A 32 12.28 4.66 12.75
N ALA A 33 13.11 4.98 11.75
CA ALA A 33 13.12 4.27 10.47
C ALA A 33 13.58 2.81 10.63
N TRP A 34 14.60 2.54 11.44
CA TRP A 34 15.05 1.19 11.74
C TRP A 34 13.98 0.36 12.47
N ARG A 35 13.29 0.96 13.45
CA ARG A 35 12.18 0.28 14.15
C ARG A 35 10.98 0.03 13.23
N LEU A 36 10.70 0.94 12.30
CA LEU A 36 9.69 0.73 11.26
C LEU A 36 10.10 -0.44 10.35
N LEU A 37 11.36 -0.50 9.91
CA LEU A 37 11.90 -1.61 9.12
C LEU A 37 11.80 -2.95 9.86
N GLN A 38 12.11 -2.99 11.16
CA GLN A 38 11.91 -4.18 11.97
C GLN A 38 10.43 -4.58 12.10
N ALA A 39 9.52 -3.61 12.24
CA ALA A 39 8.08 -3.88 12.28
C ALA A 39 7.56 -4.41 10.93
N ILE A 40 8.03 -3.86 9.81
CA ILE A 40 7.74 -4.37 8.46
C ILE A 40 8.30 -5.78 8.30
N GLY A 41 9.53 -6.03 8.76
CA GLY A 41 10.17 -7.34 8.74
C GLY A 41 9.42 -8.39 9.57
N GLY A 42 8.95 -8.03 10.76
CA GLY A 42 8.11 -8.90 11.60
C GLY A 42 6.75 -9.18 10.98
N PHE A 43 6.10 -8.15 10.40
CA PHE A 43 4.85 -8.35 9.68
C PHE A 43 5.03 -9.25 8.45
N LEU A 44 6.15 -9.11 7.72
CA LEU A 44 6.51 -9.99 6.61
C LEU A 44 6.76 -11.42 7.09
N SER A 45 7.49 -11.63 8.21
CA SER A 45 7.73 -12.98 8.72
C SER A 45 6.45 -13.66 9.20
N ASP A 46 5.57 -12.91 9.88
CA ASP A 46 4.29 -13.41 10.36
C ASP A 46 3.34 -13.70 9.18
N SER A 47 3.34 -12.84 8.17
CA SER A 47 2.61 -13.06 6.93
C SER A 47 3.12 -14.31 6.20
N VAL A 48 4.44 -14.50 6.11
CA VAL A 48 5.04 -15.71 5.50
C VAL A 48 4.70 -16.96 6.31
N GLY A 49 4.72 -16.90 7.65
CA GLY A 49 4.29 -17.99 8.52
C GLY A 49 2.80 -18.33 8.32
N TYR A 50 1.95 -17.31 8.18
CA TYR A 50 0.53 -17.47 7.90
C TYR A 50 0.28 -18.04 6.50
N LEU A 51 0.99 -17.57 5.47
CA LEU A 51 0.89 -18.10 4.12
C LEU A 51 1.38 -19.56 4.02
N SER A 52 2.41 -19.92 4.79
CA SER A 52 3.01 -21.27 4.82
C SER A 52 2.14 -22.29 5.57
N THR A 53 1.33 -21.85 6.53
CA THR A 53 0.41 -22.74 7.26
C THR A 53 -0.86 -23.08 6.50
N HIS A 54 -1.22 -22.28 5.47
CA HIS A 54 -2.39 -22.55 4.63
C HIS A 54 -2.07 -23.52 3.48
N PRO A 55 -2.73 -24.69 3.40
CA PRO A 55 -2.41 -25.71 2.40
C PRO A 55 -2.73 -25.25 0.97
N VAL A 56 -3.72 -24.39 0.76
CA VAL A 56 -4.07 -23.88 -0.57
C VAL A 56 -2.96 -23.00 -1.15
N THR A 57 -2.32 -22.16 -0.34
CA THR A 57 -1.17 -21.34 -0.78
C THR A 57 0.00 -22.21 -1.20
N LEU A 58 0.35 -23.22 -0.39
CA LEU A 58 1.50 -24.10 -0.65
C LEU A 58 1.26 -25.04 -1.85
N PHE A 59 0.07 -25.62 -1.97
CA PHE A 59 -0.23 -26.65 -2.99
C PHE A 59 -0.83 -26.10 -4.28
N VAL A 60 -1.30 -24.85 -4.31
CA VAL A 60 -1.91 -24.25 -5.51
C VAL A 60 -1.14 -23.01 -5.96
N ILE A 61 -0.93 -22.03 -5.08
CA ILE A 61 -0.37 -20.74 -5.49
C ILE A 61 1.12 -20.84 -5.79
N VAL A 62 1.90 -21.49 -4.93
CA VAL A 62 3.35 -21.70 -5.15
C VAL A 62 3.64 -22.46 -6.45
N PRO A 63 3.04 -23.63 -6.74
CA PRO A 63 3.32 -24.34 -7.98
C PRO A 63 2.85 -23.57 -9.21
N VAL A 64 1.73 -22.83 -9.16
CA VAL A 64 1.30 -21.97 -10.26
C VAL A 64 2.33 -20.87 -10.55
N LEU A 65 2.89 -20.22 -9.52
CA LEU A 65 3.95 -19.23 -9.69
C LEU A 65 5.26 -19.85 -10.22
N VAL A 66 5.62 -21.05 -9.77
CA VAL A 66 6.79 -21.77 -10.29
C VAL A 66 6.58 -22.16 -11.76
N ILE A 67 5.41 -22.67 -12.13
CA ILE A 67 5.07 -22.99 -13.53
C ILE A 67 5.08 -21.70 -14.37
N TRP A 68 4.52 -20.61 -13.87
CA TRP A 68 4.49 -19.32 -14.56
C TRP A 68 5.91 -18.77 -14.83
N THR A 69 6.79 -18.82 -13.82
CA THR A 69 8.18 -18.35 -13.94
C THR A 69 9.03 -19.27 -14.81
N THR A 70 8.87 -20.59 -14.68
CA THR A 70 9.63 -21.56 -15.48
C THR A 70 9.18 -21.62 -16.94
N ALA A 71 7.91 -21.34 -17.22
CA ALA A 71 7.38 -21.24 -18.58
C ALA A 71 8.03 -20.11 -19.40
N ARG A 72 8.69 -19.13 -18.76
CA ARG A 72 9.49 -18.10 -19.45
C ARG A 72 10.76 -18.65 -20.12
N PHE A 73 11.27 -19.79 -19.66
CA PHE A 73 12.46 -20.41 -20.26
C PHE A 73 12.15 -21.20 -21.53
N PHE A 74 10.88 -21.50 -21.79
CA PHE A 74 10.46 -22.20 -23.00
C PHE A 74 9.90 -21.19 -23.99
N GLU A 75 10.53 -21.08 -25.16
CA GLU A 75 10.03 -20.27 -26.26
C GLU A 75 8.73 -20.90 -26.82
N GLY A 76 7.63 -20.13 -26.80
CA GLY A 76 6.35 -20.59 -27.32
C GLY A 76 5.29 -19.48 -27.37
N PRO A 77 4.09 -19.76 -27.91
CA PRO A 77 3.03 -18.78 -28.07
C PRO A 77 2.50 -18.21 -26.73
N HIS A 78 2.76 -18.91 -25.61
CA HIS A 78 2.45 -18.44 -24.26
C HIS A 78 3.28 -17.24 -23.82
N VAL A 79 4.43 -16.98 -24.46
CA VAL A 79 5.30 -15.84 -24.13
C VAL A 79 4.59 -14.52 -24.38
N VAL A 80 3.77 -14.41 -25.45
CA VAL A 80 3.01 -13.18 -25.77
C VAL A 80 1.98 -12.87 -24.69
N LEU A 81 1.24 -13.88 -24.22
CA LEU A 81 0.27 -13.72 -23.13
C LEU A 81 0.98 -13.36 -21.81
N GLN A 82 2.13 -13.97 -21.55
CA GLN A 82 2.92 -13.69 -20.35
C GLN A 82 3.48 -12.27 -20.34
N ASP A 83 3.93 -11.78 -21.50
CA ASP A 83 4.40 -10.40 -21.63
C ASP A 83 3.28 -9.39 -21.44
N ASP A 84 2.10 -9.64 -22.03
CA ASP A 84 0.92 -8.79 -21.83
C ASP A 84 0.48 -8.74 -20.36
N VAL A 85 0.37 -9.89 -19.70
CA VAL A 85 0.04 -9.97 -18.27
C VAL A 85 1.10 -9.29 -17.42
N GLN A 86 2.38 -9.53 -17.70
CA GLN A 86 3.47 -8.87 -16.97
C GLN A 86 3.39 -7.35 -17.13
N HIS A 87 3.12 -6.85 -18.32
CA HIS A 87 3.02 -5.42 -18.59
C HIS A 87 1.86 -4.77 -17.82
N HIS A 88 0.69 -5.41 -17.81
CA HIS A 88 -0.47 -4.95 -17.02
C HIS A 88 -0.20 -5.02 -15.52
N LEU A 89 0.43 -6.09 -15.02
CA LEU A 89 0.80 -6.22 -13.62
C LEU A 89 1.79 -5.14 -13.20
N LEU A 90 2.81 -4.90 -14.02
CA LEU A 90 3.79 -3.85 -13.78
C LEU A 90 3.11 -2.47 -13.78
N PHE A 91 2.21 -2.19 -14.73
CA PHE A 91 1.42 -0.95 -14.73
C PHE A 91 0.63 -0.77 -13.43
N VAL A 92 -0.07 -1.81 -12.97
CA VAL A 92 -0.80 -1.80 -11.69
C VAL A 92 0.14 -1.56 -10.51
N LEU A 93 1.22 -2.33 -10.42
CA LEU A 93 2.20 -2.23 -9.33
C LEU A 93 2.86 -0.85 -9.28
N TRP A 94 3.16 -0.26 -10.43
CA TRP A 94 3.72 1.09 -10.53
C TRP A 94 2.78 2.13 -9.97
N TRP A 95 1.54 2.19 -10.45
CA TRP A 95 0.58 3.22 -10.02
C TRP A 95 0.08 3.02 -8.58
N VAL A 96 -0.18 1.77 -8.18
CA VAL A 96 -0.52 1.44 -6.80
C VAL A 96 0.67 1.74 -5.88
N GLY A 97 1.89 1.35 -6.28
CA GLY A 97 3.12 1.62 -5.53
C GLY A 97 3.33 3.12 -5.33
N LEU A 98 3.27 3.92 -6.39
CA LEU A 98 3.35 5.38 -6.30
C LEU A 98 2.26 5.98 -5.41
N GLY A 99 1.05 5.40 -5.41
CA GLY A 99 -0.04 5.77 -4.49
C GLY A 99 0.28 5.46 -3.03
N VAL A 100 0.78 4.25 -2.73
CA VAL A 100 1.18 3.85 -1.37
C VAL A 100 2.34 4.73 -0.87
N LEU A 101 3.36 4.96 -1.70
CA LEU A 101 4.48 5.84 -1.34
C LEU A 101 4.00 7.28 -1.09
N SER A 102 2.96 7.73 -1.79
CA SER A 102 2.35 9.05 -1.61
C SER A 102 1.67 9.21 -0.25
N SER A 103 0.98 8.19 0.27
CA SER A 103 0.32 8.25 1.59
C SER A 103 1.25 7.94 2.77
N VAL A 104 2.21 7.02 2.60
CA VAL A 104 3.21 6.70 3.63
C VAL A 104 4.26 7.81 3.78
N GLY A 105 4.54 8.54 2.70
CA GLY A 105 5.57 9.59 2.64
C GLY A 105 5.21 10.89 3.35
N LEU A 106 5.38 10.93 4.68
CA LEU A 106 5.69 12.12 5.51
C LEU A 106 4.85 13.42 5.33
N GLY A 107 3.73 13.39 4.61
CA GLY A 107 2.84 14.55 4.39
C GLY A 107 2.99 15.27 3.04
N THR A 108 3.71 14.72 2.05
CA THR A 108 3.88 15.35 0.72
C THR A 108 3.17 14.62 -0.42
N GLY A 109 2.09 13.87 -0.15
CA GLY A 109 1.37 13.10 -1.17
C GLY A 109 0.84 13.93 -2.35
N MET A 110 0.46 15.19 -2.09
CA MET A 110 0.11 16.15 -3.17
C MET A 110 1.30 16.42 -4.11
N HIS A 111 2.51 16.53 -3.58
CA HIS A 111 3.71 16.75 -4.40
C HIS A 111 4.02 15.53 -5.27
N SER A 112 3.86 14.31 -4.73
CA SER A 112 4.04 13.08 -5.49
C SER A 112 3.04 12.97 -6.65
N GLY A 113 1.78 13.33 -6.40
CA GLY A 113 0.77 13.41 -7.46
C GLY A 113 1.17 14.42 -8.55
N LEU A 114 1.60 15.63 -8.16
CA LEU A 114 2.05 16.68 -9.07
C LEU A 114 3.29 16.30 -9.91
N LEU A 115 4.17 15.44 -9.40
CA LEU A 115 5.40 15.06 -10.09
C LEU A 115 5.22 13.85 -11.02
N PHE A 116 4.28 12.94 -10.72
CA PHE A 116 4.15 11.69 -11.50
C PHE A 116 2.80 11.59 -12.22
N LEU A 117 1.68 11.80 -11.52
CA LEU A 117 0.34 11.63 -12.10
C LEU A 117 -0.01 12.78 -13.05
N PHE A 118 0.25 14.03 -12.65
CA PHE A 118 -0.07 15.19 -13.48
C PHE A 118 0.69 15.23 -14.81
N PRO A 119 2.02 15.03 -14.86
CA PRO A 119 2.75 14.97 -16.12
C PRO A 119 2.26 13.84 -17.01
N HIS A 120 1.90 12.69 -16.44
CA HIS A 120 1.34 11.58 -17.20
C HIS A 120 0.01 11.95 -17.88
N LEU A 121 -0.93 12.58 -17.14
CA LEU A 121 -2.19 13.07 -17.71
C LEU A 121 -1.97 14.17 -18.78
N TYR A 122 -0.96 15.01 -18.56
CA TYR A 122 -0.54 16.01 -19.55
C TYR A 122 -0.06 15.34 -20.83
N PHE A 123 0.83 14.34 -20.76
CA PHE A 123 1.32 13.61 -21.94
C PHE A 123 0.21 12.87 -22.70
N ILE A 124 -0.80 12.34 -22.00
CA ILE A 124 -1.96 11.73 -22.67
C ILE A 124 -2.71 12.80 -23.47
N SER A 125 -2.89 13.99 -22.89
CA SER A 125 -3.62 15.09 -23.53
C SER A 125 -2.87 15.65 -24.74
N THR A 126 -1.57 15.92 -24.59
CA THR A 126 -0.74 16.42 -25.69
C THR A 126 -0.58 15.40 -26.81
N THR A 127 -0.45 14.12 -26.48
CA THR A 127 -0.39 13.06 -27.49
C THR A 127 -1.72 12.94 -28.24
N ALA A 128 -2.85 13.05 -27.55
CA ALA A 128 -4.16 13.05 -28.21
C ALA A 128 -4.31 14.22 -29.20
N GLU A 129 -3.78 15.41 -28.85
CA GLU A 129 -3.77 16.57 -29.73
C GLU A 129 -2.85 16.36 -30.95
N VAL A 130 -1.63 15.85 -30.76
CA VAL A 130 -0.65 15.63 -31.83
C VAL A 130 -1.08 14.51 -32.79
N CYS A 131 -1.58 13.39 -32.25
CA CYS A 131 -2.01 12.25 -33.07
C CYS A 131 -3.43 12.45 -33.65
N HIS A 132 -4.16 13.48 -33.23
CA HIS A 132 -5.59 13.68 -33.50
C HIS A 132 -6.45 12.43 -33.23
N SER A 133 -6.00 11.59 -32.28
CA SER A 133 -6.57 10.28 -32.05
C SER A 133 -6.30 9.80 -30.63
N LEU A 134 -7.17 8.92 -30.12
CA LEU A 134 -7.01 8.25 -28.83
C LEU A 134 -6.34 6.86 -28.95
N ALA A 135 -5.96 6.44 -30.16
CA ALA A 135 -5.23 5.21 -30.42
C ALA A 135 -3.73 5.41 -30.15
N PHE A 136 -3.35 5.44 -28.89
CA PHE A 136 -1.97 5.33 -28.43
C PHE A 136 -1.96 4.57 -27.10
N ASP A 137 -0.82 3.98 -26.76
CA ASP A 137 -0.65 3.26 -25.51
C ASP A 137 0.02 4.16 -24.46
N PRO A 138 -0.71 4.58 -23.39
CA PRO A 138 -0.17 5.44 -22.34
C PRO A 138 0.81 4.69 -21.43
N SER A 139 0.85 3.36 -21.46
CA SER A 139 1.76 2.58 -20.63
C SER A 139 3.19 2.50 -21.19
N THR A 140 3.36 2.84 -22.47
CA THR A 140 4.66 2.95 -23.14
C THR A 140 5.49 4.05 -22.50
N ASN A 141 6.76 3.79 -22.16
CA ASN A 141 7.69 4.77 -21.55
C ASN A 141 7.37 5.24 -20.11
N MET A 142 6.56 4.52 -19.33
CA MET A 142 6.41 4.83 -17.89
C MET A 142 7.69 4.51 -17.07
N TRP A 143 8.53 3.58 -17.57
CA TRP A 143 9.65 2.97 -16.83
C TRP A 143 11.01 3.60 -17.11
N SER A 144 11.25 4.03 -18.36
CA SER A 144 12.56 4.47 -18.86
C SER A 144 12.88 5.94 -18.57
N GLY A 145 12.16 6.55 -17.64
CA GLY A 145 12.22 7.97 -17.31
C GLY A 145 10.90 8.66 -17.62
N LEU A 146 10.49 9.59 -16.77
CA LEU A 146 9.37 10.49 -17.05
C LEU A 146 9.70 11.18 -18.39
N LEU A 147 8.81 11.06 -19.39
CA LEU A 147 8.98 11.65 -20.72
C LEU A 147 9.54 13.06 -20.61
N ASN A 148 10.52 13.43 -21.46
CA ASN A 148 11.01 14.79 -21.44
C ASN A 148 9.90 15.73 -21.93
N PRO A 149 9.93 17.01 -21.51
CA PRO A 149 9.01 17.99 -22.05
C PRO A 149 9.11 18.04 -23.58
N GLY A 150 8.03 17.68 -24.28
CA GLY A 150 7.98 17.64 -25.75
C GLY A 150 7.99 16.23 -26.36
N ASP A 151 8.30 15.19 -25.58
CA ASP A 151 8.14 13.80 -26.03
C ASP A 151 6.66 13.38 -25.97
N THR A 152 6.19 12.63 -26.97
CA THR A 152 4.83 12.08 -27.06
C THR A 152 4.84 10.57 -27.19
N PHE A 153 3.71 9.92 -26.88
CA PHE A 153 3.59 8.48 -27.14
C PHE A 153 3.50 8.21 -28.66
N PRO A 154 3.97 7.05 -29.13
CA PRO A 154 3.84 6.69 -30.54
C PRO A 154 2.36 6.60 -30.95
N CYS A 155 1.99 7.31 -32.02
CA CYS A 155 0.65 7.24 -32.58
C CYS A 155 0.42 5.87 -33.23
N LEU A 156 -0.68 5.21 -32.90
CA LEU A 156 -1.11 3.98 -33.58
C LEU A 156 -2.13 4.33 -34.66
N GLU A 157 -2.06 3.63 -35.79
CA GLU A 157 -3.03 3.83 -36.87
C GLU A 157 -4.42 3.27 -36.49
N GLY A 158 -5.48 4.01 -36.83
CA GLY A 158 -6.87 3.51 -36.76
C GLY A 158 -7.70 3.93 -35.53
N GLY A 159 -7.49 5.12 -34.97
CA GLY A 159 -8.21 5.52 -33.75
C GLY A 159 -9.45 6.41 -33.93
N SER A 160 -10.20 6.49 -32.83
CA SER A 160 -11.39 7.32 -32.68
C SER A 160 -11.06 8.81 -32.57
N VAL A 161 -12.03 9.65 -32.95
CA VAL A 161 -11.96 11.11 -32.75
C VAL A 161 -11.74 11.44 -31.27
N VAL A 162 -10.90 12.42 -31.01
CA VAL A 162 -10.61 12.91 -29.66
C VAL A 162 -11.89 13.50 -29.08
N THR A 163 -12.35 12.92 -27.97
CA THR A 163 -13.48 13.44 -27.18
C THR A 163 -13.01 13.68 -25.76
N PHE A 164 -13.61 14.66 -25.08
CA PHE A 164 -13.31 14.94 -23.67
C PHE A 164 -13.45 13.69 -22.80
N TRP A 165 -14.57 12.96 -22.95
CA TRP A 165 -14.82 11.74 -22.18
C TRP A 165 -13.84 10.62 -22.54
N GLY A 166 -13.44 10.51 -23.82
CA GLY A 166 -12.42 9.56 -24.25
C GLY A 166 -11.07 9.84 -23.61
N LEU A 167 -10.68 11.11 -23.49
CA LEU A 167 -9.44 11.51 -22.81
C LEU A 167 -9.49 11.19 -21.31
N VAL A 168 -10.61 11.50 -20.64
CA VAL A 168 -10.81 11.16 -19.24
C VAL A 168 -10.71 9.65 -19.04
N LEU A 169 -11.44 8.84 -19.81
CA LEU A 169 -11.38 7.38 -19.72
C LEU A 169 -10.00 6.81 -19.96
N LYS A 170 -9.19 7.46 -20.81
CA LYS A 170 -7.83 7.04 -21.09
C LYS A 170 -6.89 7.26 -19.89
N GLY A 171 -7.07 8.35 -19.14
CA GLY A 171 -6.29 8.66 -17.94
C GLY A 171 -6.83 8.02 -16.65
N MET A 172 -8.12 7.66 -16.61
CA MET A 172 -8.81 7.13 -15.43
C MET A 172 -8.13 5.92 -14.77
N PRO A 173 -7.63 4.90 -15.49
CA PRO A 173 -6.97 3.75 -14.86
C PRO A 173 -5.78 4.14 -13.98
N ALA A 174 -4.92 5.04 -14.45
CA ALA A 174 -3.78 5.53 -13.68
C ALA A 174 -4.24 6.27 -12.41
N CYS A 175 -5.26 7.14 -12.53
CA CYS A 175 -5.84 7.86 -11.39
C CYS A 175 -6.47 6.92 -10.35
N LEU A 176 -7.22 5.90 -10.79
CA LEU A 176 -7.88 4.94 -9.90
C LEU A 176 -6.87 4.04 -9.19
N LEU A 177 -5.86 3.55 -9.89
CA LEU A 177 -4.80 2.72 -9.30
C LEU A 177 -3.97 3.53 -8.30
N TRP A 178 -3.68 4.79 -8.61
CA TRP A 178 -3.01 5.70 -7.68
C TRP A 178 -3.88 5.97 -6.43
N GLY A 179 -5.18 6.22 -6.60
CA GLY A 179 -6.13 6.37 -5.50
C GLY A 179 -6.25 5.11 -4.64
N LEU A 180 -6.29 3.93 -5.27
CA LEU A 180 -6.27 2.64 -4.58
C LEU A 180 -4.99 2.46 -3.75
N GLY A 181 -3.84 2.77 -4.33
CA GLY A 181 -2.57 2.74 -3.61
C GLY A 181 -2.54 3.68 -2.41
N THR A 182 -3.09 4.89 -2.57
CA THR A 182 -3.20 5.87 -1.48
C THR A 182 -4.01 5.28 -0.32
N ALA A 183 -5.20 4.71 -0.61
CA ALA A 183 -6.05 4.07 0.39
C ALA A 183 -5.37 2.87 1.08
N ILE A 184 -4.60 2.07 0.35
CA ILE A 184 -3.82 0.96 0.92
C ILE A 184 -2.75 1.49 1.88
N GLY A 185 -2.03 2.56 1.54
CA GLY A 185 -0.99 3.10 2.41
C GLY A 185 -1.52 3.80 3.67
N GLU A 186 -2.81 4.12 3.74
CA GLU A 186 -3.49 4.59 4.96
C GLU A 186 -3.92 3.45 5.91
N LEU A 187 -3.83 2.19 5.48
CA LEU A 187 -4.25 1.04 6.29
C LEU A 187 -3.39 0.80 7.55
N PRO A 188 -2.05 0.96 7.54
CA PRO A 188 -1.22 0.79 8.75
C PRO A 188 -1.58 1.74 9.92
N PRO A 189 -1.71 3.07 9.75
CA PRO A 189 -2.15 3.94 10.84
C PRO A 189 -3.60 3.67 11.27
N TYR A 190 -4.47 3.25 10.33
CA TYR A 190 -5.83 2.83 10.68
C TYR A 190 -5.83 1.59 11.59
N ALA A 191 -5.08 0.55 11.25
CA ALA A 191 -5.02 -0.68 12.04
C ALA A 191 -4.48 -0.44 13.46
N THR A 192 -3.46 0.41 13.60
CA THR A 192 -2.90 0.73 14.92
C THR A 192 -3.89 1.52 15.80
N SER A 193 -4.59 2.50 15.23
CA SER A 193 -5.63 3.25 15.95
C SER A 193 -6.85 2.38 16.29
N TYR A 194 -7.24 1.47 15.40
CA TYR A 194 -8.28 0.48 15.65
C TYR A 194 -7.90 -0.48 16.79
N ALA A 195 -6.69 -1.05 16.77
CA ALA A 195 -6.20 -1.92 17.83
C ALA A 195 -6.12 -1.20 19.18
N ALA A 196 -5.68 0.07 19.19
CA ALA A 196 -5.66 0.89 20.40
C ALA A 196 -7.07 1.13 20.96
N ARG A 197 -8.05 1.42 20.10
CA ARG A 197 -9.47 1.57 20.49
C ARG A 197 -10.03 0.26 21.05
N GLN A 198 -9.73 -0.87 20.42
CA GLN A 198 -10.20 -2.17 20.87
C GLN A 198 -9.63 -2.52 22.25
N ALA A 199 -8.33 -2.32 22.47
CA ALA A 199 -7.69 -2.51 23.77
C ALA A 199 -8.31 -1.60 24.86
N ALA A 200 -8.56 -0.32 24.54
CA ALA A 200 -9.23 0.59 25.46
C ALA A 200 -10.65 0.14 25.82
N SER A 201 -11.41 -0.40 24.86
CA SER A 201 -12.76 -0.92 25.11
C SER A 201 -12.76 -2.18 25.99
N GLN A 202 -11.76 -3.05 25.85
CA GLN A 202 -11.60 -4.23 26.70
C GLN A 202 -11.27 -3.84 28.14
N LEU A 203 -10.35 -2.86 28.32
CA LEU A 203 -10.02 -2.33 29.65
C LEU A 203 -11.24 -1.69 30.33
N ALA A 204 -12.05 -0.92 29.61
CA ALA A 204 -13.26 -0.32 30.15
C ALA A 204 -14.31 -1.36 30.57
N ALA A 205 -14.43 -2.48 29.84
CA ALA A 205 -15.31 -3.58 30.21
C ALA A 205 -14.85 -4.28 31.50
N GLU A 206 -13.54 -4.54 31.63
CA GLU A 206 -12.95 -5.16 32.83
C GLU A 206 -13.09 -4.26 34.08
N GLU A 207 -12.93 -2.94 33.94
CA GLU A 207 -13.15 -1.98 35.03
C GLU A 207 -14.62 -1.96 35.49
N LEU A 208 -15.57 -2.04 34.55
CA LEU A 208 -17.00 -2.10 34.86
C LEU A 208 -17.38 -3.39 35.58
N GLU A 209 -16.84 -4.53 35.14
CA GLU A 209 -17.03 -5.83 35.80
C GLU A 209 -16.44 -5.84 37.22
N ALA A 210 -15.23 -5.31 37.40
CA ALA A 210 -14.61 -5.19 38.71
C ALA A 210 -15.39 -4.25 39.65
N ALA A 211 -15.94 -3.14 39.12
CA ALA A 211 -16.80 -2.24 39.89
C ALA A 211 -18.11 -2.94 40.31
N PHE A 212 -18.72 -3.71 39.40
CA PHE A 212 -19.93 -4.48 39.68
C PHE A 212 -19.69 -5.57 40.74
N GLN A 213 -18.58 -6.31 40.64
CA GLN A 213 -18.18 -7.30 41.66
C GLN A 213 -17.93 -6.65 43.03
N SER A 214 -17.31 -5.47 43.06
CA SER A 214 -17.09 -4.74 44.32
C SER A 214 -18.38 -4.25 44.98
N GLN A 215 -19.38 -3.85 44.18
CA GLN A 215 -20.71 -3.45 44.66
C GLN A 215 -21.53 -4.63 45.18
N LEU A 216 -21.37 -5.80 44.59
CA LEU A 216 -22.06 -7.02 45.01
C LEU A 216 -21.47 -7.66 46.27
N GLY A 217 -20.35 -7.14 46.80
CA GLY A 217 -19.75 -7.65 48.05
C GLY A 217 -19.27 -9.10 47.97
N ILE A 218 -19.10 -9.64 46.76
CA ILE A 218 -18.55 -10.97 46.52
C ILE A 218 -17.02 -10.84 46.57
N SER A 219 -16.48 -10.72 47.78
CA SER A 219 -15.08 -11.03 48.03
C SER A 219 -14.97 -12.53 48.22
N ASP A 220 -14.32 -13.23 47.30
CA ASP A 220 -13.78 -14.58 47.56
C ASP A 220 -12.85 -14.58 48.78
#